data_AF-A0A1C4YXA3-F1
#
_entry.id   AF-A0A1C4YXA3-F1
#
_cell.length_a   1.000
_cell.length_b   1.000
_cell.length_c   1.000
_cell.angle_alpha   90.00
_cell.angle_beta   90.00
_cell.angle_gamma   90.00
#
_symmetry.space_group_name_H-M   'P 1'
#
loop_
_entity.id
_entity.type
_entity.pdbx_description
1 polymer ?
#
loop_
_entity_poly.entity_id
_entity_poly.type
_entity_poly.pdbx_seq_one_letter_code
_entity_poly.pdbx_strand_id
1 'polypeptide(L)'
;MVLEARGEAHSQRAASDYDPTRRIGAADPITCPRCGCKYVVTSATGKLRRYRYYTCFIRARYGPAGCCAARIDADLLDDGVAEALIDFIRLNDLTVKLASSRVGKTNSAAIGG
;
A
#
# COMPACT_ATOMS: atom_id res chain seq x y z
N MET A 1 30.11 -24.80 25.61
CA MET A 1 28.95 -23.95 25.93
C MET A 1 28.63 -23.12 24.69
N VAL A 2 27.66 -23.57 23.89
CA VAL A 2 27.34 -23.06 22.54
C VAL A 2 25.87 -22.63 22.53
N LEU A 3 25.54 -21.54 23.24
CA LEU A 3 24.17 -21.04 23.30
C LEU A 3 24.03 -19.53 23.02
N GLU A 4 25.12 -18.76 22.97
CA GLU A 4 25.02 -17.30 22.77
C GLU A 4 25.10 -16.85 21.30
N ALA A 5 25.65 -17.65 20.39
CA ALA A 5 25.86 -17.23 18.99
C ALA A 5 24.59 -17.31 18.10
N ARG A 6 23.44 -17.77 18.60
CA ARG A 6 22.19 -17.92 17.82
C ARG A 6 21.14 -16.83 18.04
N GLY A 7 21.29 -15.99 19.07
CA GLY A 7 20.31 -14.93 19.38
C GLY A 7 20.52 -13.62 18.60
N GLU A 8 21.77 -13.29 18.29
CA GLU A 8 22.17 -11.97 17.78
C GLU A 8 21.88 -11.78 16.27
N ALA A 9 21.99 -12.85 15.48
CA ALA A 9 21.87 -12.75 14.01
C ALA A 9 20.42 -12.55 13.52
N HIS A 10 19.42 -12.93 14.31
CA HIS A 10 18.01 -12.76 13.94
C HIS A 10 17.47 -11.35 14.24
N SER A 11 18.03 -10.65 15.23
CA SER A 11 17.63 -9.29 15.61
C SER A 11 18.26 -8.22 14.73
N GLN A 12 19.47 -8.46 14.21
CA GLN A 12 20.21 -7.52 13.36
C GLN A 12 19.63 -7.40 11.93
N ARG A 13 18.95 -8.42 11.40
CA ARG A 13 18.26 -8.31 10.09
C ARG A 13 17.03 -7.39 10.12
N ALA A 14 16.55 -7.00 11.30
CA ALA A 14 15.37 -6.17 11.46
C ALA A 14 15.68 -4.66 11.56
N ALA A 15 16.95 -4.23 11.60
CA ALA A 15 17.31 -2.82 11.57
C ALA A 15 17.76 -2.43 10.15
N SER A 16 16.84 -2.51 9.18
CA SER A 16 16.97 -1.73 7.95
C SER A 16 16.91 -0.26 8.36
N ASP A 17 18.06 0.39 8.35
CA ASP A 17 18.32 1.84 8.30
C ASP A 17 17.04 2.69 8.18
N TYR A 18 16.50 3.10 9.33
CA TYR A 18 15.38 4.03 9.39
C TYR A 18 16.00 5.43 9.46
N ASP A 19 16.09 6.10 8.31
CA ASP A 19 16.36 7.53 8.28
C ASP A 19 15.00 8.26 8.42
N PRO A 20 14.71 8.94 9.54
CA PRO A 20 13.46 9.69 9.73
C PRO A 20 13.34 10.89 8.76
N THR A 21 14.40 11.20 8.01
CA THR A 21 14.47 12.26 7.00
C THR A 21 14.39 11.74 5.57
N ARG A 22 14.33 10.41 5.34
CA ARG A 22 14.15 9.81 4.00
C ARG A 22 12.70 9.97 3.54
N ARG A 23 12.42 11.19 3.16
CA ARG A 23 11.21 11.68 2.48
C ARG A 23 11.02 10.90 1.19
N ILE A 24 9.92 10.15 1.11
CA ILE A 24 9.18 9.82 -0.11
C ILE A 24 10.10 9.28 -1.24
N GLY A 25 10.62 8.07 -1.06
CA GLY A 25 11.10 7.25 -2.16
C GLY A 25 9.91 6.57 -2.82
N ALA A 26 9.64 6.88 -4.09
CA ALA A 26 8.44 6.55 -4.85
C ALA A 26 8.22 5.04 -5.18
N ALA A 27 8.54 4.10 -4.29
CA ALA A 27 8.43 2.66 -4.62
C ALA A 27 8.17 1.71 -3.42
N ASP A 28 7.65 2.19 -2.29
CA ASP A 28 7.23 1.29 -1.19
C ASP A 28 5.69 1.20 -1.12
N PRO A 29 5.10 -0.02 -1.14
CA PRO A 29 3.71 -0.24 -1.53
C PRO A 29 2.67 0.40 -0.61
N ILE A 30 2.92 0.51 0.71
CA ILE A 30 1.98 1.12 1.67
C ILE A 30 2.75 1.69 2.89
N THR A 31 2.58 2.98 3.19
CA THR A 31 3.23 3.65 4.34
C THR A 31 2.24 3.99 5.45
N CYS A 32 2.70 3.99 6.70
CA CYS A 32 1.89 4.32 7.85
C CYS A 32 1.76 5.84 8.01
N PRO A 33 0.53 6.41 8.06
CA PRO A 33 0.35 7.85 8.20
C PRO A 33 0.74 8.38 9.58
N ARG A 34 0.88 7.51 10.60
CA ARG A 34 1.24 7.93 11.96
C ARG A 34 2.75 8.07 12.17
N CYS A 35 3.54 7.11 11.69
CA CYS A 35 4.98 7.05 11.96
C CYS A 35 5.84 7.08 10.69
N GLY A 36 5.23 7.15 9.51
CA GLY A 36 5.94 7.14 8.22
C GLY A 36 6.54 5.80 7.80
N CYS A 37 6.68 4.84 8.71
CA CYS A 37 7.25 3.52 8.40
C CYS A 37 6.32 2.68 7.52
N LYS A 38 6.92 1.73 6.80
CA LYS A 38 6.19 0.77 5.95
C LYS A 38 5.22 -0.12 6.73
N TYR A 39 4.13 -0.52 6.07
CA TYR A 39 3.36 -1.68 6.50
C TYR A 39 4.06 -2.98 6.10
N VAL A 40 3.97 -3.99 6.96
CA VAL A 40 4.46 -5.35 6.69
C VAL A 40 3.31 -6.33 6.77
N VAL A 41 3.33 -7.34 5.89
CA VAL A 41 2.36 -8.42 5.93
C VAL A 41 2.70 -9.33 7.11
N THR A 42 1.71 -9.54 7.96
CA THR A 42 1.76 -10.42 9.13
C THR A 42 0.66 -11.45 9.00
N SER A 43 0.95 -12.70 9.33
CA SER A 43 -0.04 -13.77 9.29
C SER A 43 -0.29 -14.33 10.69
N ALA A 44 -1.56 -14.60 10.99
CA ALA A 44 -1.97 -15.33 12.18
C ALA A 44 -2.59 -16.65 11.71
N THR A 45 -2.08 -17.77 12.21
CA THR A 45 -2.62 -19.10 11.89
C THR A 45 -3.54 -19.55 13.02
N GLY A 46 -4.84 -19.69 12.74
CA GLY A 46 -5.80 -20.36 13.61
C GLY A 46 -5.89 -21.86 13.32
N LYS A 47 -6.80 -22.56 14.00
CA LYS A 47 -7.03 -24.02 13.81
C LYS A 47 -7.45 -24.41 12.39
N LEU A 48 -8.15 -23.54 11.67
CA LEU A 48 -8.74 -23.86 10.36
C LEU A 48 -8.44 -22.83 9.26
N ARG A 49 -8.05 -21.60 9.63
CA ARG A 49 -7.81 -20.50 8.68
C ARG A 49 -6.54 -19.73 9.01
N ARG A 50 -5.91 -19.21 7.96
CA ARG A 50 -4.81 -18.25 8.04
C ARG A 50 -5.36 -16.88 7.73
N TYR A 51 -5.19 -15.96 8.67
CA TYR A 51 -5.56 -14.56 8.50
C TYR A 51 -4.32 -13.75 8.14
N ARG A 52 -4.45 -12.84 7.17
CA ARG A 52 -3.37 -11.96 6.72
C ARG A 52 -3.72 -10.53 7.06
N TYR A 53 -2.77 -9.83 7.65
CA TYR A 53 -2.93 -8.44 8.08
C TYR A 53 -1.74 -7.60 7.65
N TYR A 54 -2.00 -6.40 7.16
CA TYR A 54 -0.98 -5.36 7.07
C TYR A 54 -0.83 -4.69 8.44
N THR A 55 0.35 -4.84 9.05
CA THR A 55 0.68 -4.22 10.35
C THR A 55 1.83 -3.24 10.16
N CYS A 56 1.74 -2.05 10.77
CA CYS A 56 2.84 -1.09 10.78
C CYS A 56 4.12 -1.74 11.34
N PHE A 57 5.26 -1.54 10.68
CA PHE A 57 6.54 -2.12 11.07
C PHE A 57 6.91 -1.88 12.55
N ILE A 58 6.78 -0.64 13.03
CA ILE A 58 7.08 -0.27 14.42
C ILE A 58 6.12 -0.96 15.39
N ARG A 59 4.83 -1.07 15.04
CA ARG A 59 3.84 -1.79 15.84
C ARG A 59 4.12 -3.30 15.88
N ALA A 60 4.56 -3.88 14.77
CA ALA A 60 4.90 -5.30 14.71
C ALA A 60 6.09 -5.63 15.63
N ARG A 61 7.06 -4.71 15.74
CA ARG A 61 8.27 -4.89 16.54
C ARG A 61 8.13 -4.53 18.01
N TYR A 62 7.49 -3.39 18.31
CA TYR A 62 7.40 -2.82 19.67
C TYR A 62 5.98 -2.85 20.24
N GLY A 63 5.04 -3.47 19.54
CA GLY A 63 3.65 -3.55 19.97
C GLY A 63 2.91 -2.20 19.90
N PRO A 64 1.77 -2.08 20.60
CA PRO A 64 0.94 -0.88 20.55
C PRO A 64 1.60 0.36 21.16
N ALA A 65 2.64 0.19 21.99
CA ALA A 65 3.42 1.28 22.57
C ALA A 65 4.28 2.01 21.53
N GLY A 66 4.77 1.30 20.51
CA GLY A 66 5.58 1.90 19.45
C GLY A 66 4.77 2.62 18.39
N CYS A 67 3.64 2.05 17.96
CA CYS A 67 2.72 2.73 17.04
C CYS A 67 1.28 2.27 17.26
N CYS A 68 0.40 3.26 17.43
CA CYS A 68 -1.03 3.09 17.66
C CYS A 68 -1.85 2.91 16.36
N ALA A 69 -1.19 2.73 15.21
CA ALA A 69 -1.86 2.39 13.95
C ALA A 69 -2.64 1.08 14.05
N ALA A 70 -3.81 1.04 13.41
CA ALA A 70 -4.63 -0.17 13.36
C ALA A 70 -3.97 -1.24 12.48
N ARG A 71 -4.33 -2.51 12.74
CA ARG A 71 -4.05 -3.59 11.78
C ARG A 71 -5.11 -3.54 10.70
N ILE A 72 -4.70 -3.64 9.45
CA ILE A 72 -5.59 -3.62 8.30
C ILE A 72 -5.73 -5.05 7.81
N ASP A 73 -6.95 -5.52 7.59
CA ASP A 73 -7.20 -6.82 6.97
C ASP A 73 -6.67 -6.79 5.53
N ALA A 74 -5.88 -7.80 5.17
CA ALA A 74 -5.28 -7.83 3.85
C ALA A 74 -6.34 -7.99 2.75
N ASP A 75 -7.34 -8.84 2.98
CA ASP A 75 -8.34 -9.12 1.96
C ASP A 75 -9.22 -7.86 1.74
N LEU A 76 -9.60 -7.16 2.81
CA LEU A 76 -10.33 -5.89 2.69
C LEU A 76 -9.52 -4.79 1.98
N LEU A 77 -8.21 -4.73 2.22
CA LEU A 77 -7.36 -3.74 1.59
C LEU A 77 -7.18 -4.03 0.10
N ASP A 78 -6.92 -5.29 -0.24
CA ASP A 78 -6.73 -5.74 -1.62
C ASP A 78 -8.02 -5.53 -2.42
N ASP A 79 -9.19 -5.87 -1.85
CA ASP A 79 -10.50 -5.64 -2.48
C ASP A 79 -10.78 -4.15 -2.70
N GLY A 80 -10.54 -3.31 -1.69
CA GLY A 80 -10.75 -1.86 -1.81
C GLY A 80 -9.82 -1.19 -2.83
N VAL A 81 -8.56 -1.65 -2.91
CA VAL A 81 -7.62 -1.17 -3.93
C VAL A 81 -8.06 -1.60 -5.33
N ALA A 82 -8.52 -2.84 -5.49
CA ALA A 82 -9.03 -3.35 -6.76
C ALA A 82 -10.27 -2.56 -7.23
N GLU A 83 -11.22 -2.31 -6.34
CA GLU A 83 -12.42 -1.51 -6.64
C GLU A 83 -12.06 -0.08 -7.05
N ALA A 84 -11.22 0.60 -6.26
CA ALA A 84 -10.76 1.94 -6.57
C ALA A 84 -10.03 2.02 -7.93
N LEU A 85 -9.25 0.98 -8.27
CA LEU A 85 -8.56 0.90 -9.56
C LEU A 85 -9.54 0.73 -10.72
N ILE A 86 -10.56 -0.12 -10.57
CA ILE A 86 -11.60 -0.34 -11.57
C ILE A 86 -12.35 0.98 -11.84
N ASP A 87 -12.74 1.68 -10.78
CA ASP A 87 -13.46 2.95 -10.89
C ASP A 87 -12.60 4.04 -11.53
N PHE A 88 -11.31 4.10 -11.19
CA PHE A 88 -10.38 5.00 -11.84
C PHE A 88 -10.29 4.71 -13.35
N ILE A 89 -10.13 3.45 -13.76
CA ILE A 89 -10.06 3.08 -15.17
C ILE A 89 -11.35 3.44 -15.90
N ARG A 90 -12.52 3.16 -15.30
CA ARG A 90 -13.84 3.51 -15.87
C ARG A 90 -13.99 5.02 -16.08
N LEU A 91 -13.62 5.81 -15.08
CA LEU A 91 -13.68 7.27 -15.18
C LEU A 91 -12.79 7.78 -16.34
N ASN A 92 -11.59 7.23 -16.48
CA ASN A 92 -10.68 7.59 -17.57
C ASN A 92 -11.22 7.17 -18.95
N ASP A 93 -11.86 6.01 -19.07
CA ASP A 93 -12.48 5.60 -20.34
C ASP A 93 -13.63 6.56 -20.74
N LEU A 94 -14.45 6.97 -19.76
CA LEU A 94 -15.51 7.95 -19.99
C LEU A 94 -14.96 9.31 -20.41
N THR A 95 -13.89 9.80 -19.79
CA THR A 95 -13.28 11.08 -20.16
C THR A 95 -12.68 11.03 -21.57
N VAL A 96 -12.04 9.93 -21.95
CA VAL A 96 -11.51 9.73 -23.32
C VAL A 96 -12.63 9.71 -24.35
N LYS A 97 -13.75 9.01 -24.08
CA LYS A 97 -14.94 9.01 -24.96
C LYS A 97 -15.58 10.38 -25.10
N LEU A 98 -15.64 11.16 -24.02
CA LEU A 98 -16.15 12.54 -24.06
C LEU A 98 -15.20 13.47 -24.83
N ALA A 99 -13.89 13.28 -24.72
CA ALA A 99 -12.91 14.07 -25.46
C ALA A 99 -13.00 13.79 -26.97
N SER A 100 -13.06 12.52 -27.38
CA SER A 100 -13.13 12.15 -28.80
C SER A 100 -14.44 12.57 -29.47
N SER A 101 -15.56 12.52 -28.75
CA SER A 101 -16.87 12.98 -29.28
C SER A 101 -16.95 14.50 -29.47
N ARG A 102 -16.16 15.31 -28.75
CA ARG A 102 -16.06 16.75 -28.99
C ARG A 102 -15.26 17.08 -30.25
N VAL A 103 -14.20 16.32 -30.54
CA VAL A 103 -13.37 16.49 -31.76
C VAL A 103 -14.18 16.24 -33.02
N GLY A 104 -15.13 15.29 -33.00
CA GLY A 104 -16.03 15.05 -34.12
C GLY A 104 -16.99 16.21 -34.43
N LYS A 105 -17.36 17.03 -33.42
CA LYS A 105 -18.28 18.17 -33.60
C LYS A 105 -17.59 19.43 -34.14
N THR A 106 -16.29 19.63 -33.88
CA THR A 106 -15.56 20.81 -34.35
C THR A 106 -15.22 20.76 -35.85
N ASN A 107 -15.10 19.56 -36.44
CA ASN A 107 -14.71 19.42 -37.86
C ASN A 107 -15.88 19.49 -38.87
N SER A 108 -17.14 19.46 -38.43
CA SER A 108 -18.30 19.63 -39.33
C SER A 108 -18.73 21.09 -39.54
N ALA A 109 -18.20 22.05 -38.76
CA ALA A 109 -18.56 23.46 -38.88
C ALA A 109 -17.66 24.27 -39.85
N ALA A 110 -16.64 23.65 -40.45
CA ALA A 110 -15.61 24.35 -41.25
C ALA A 110 -15.65 24.05 -42.77
N ILE A 111 -16.71 23.41 -43.29
CA ILE A 111 -16.79 23.00 -44.72
C ILE A 111 -18.03 23.54 -45.44
N GLY A 112 -18.62 24.64 -44.96
CA GLY A 112 -19.74 25.32 -45.60
C GLY A 112 -19.53 26.82 -45.65
N GLY A 113 -18.94 27.30 -46.74
CA GLY A 113 -18.70 28.72 -47.02
C GLY A 113 -17.96 28.89 -48.33
#